data_AF-A0A2G2YGE9-F1
#
_entry.id   AF-A0A2G2YGE9-F1
#
_cell.length_a   1.000
_cell.length_b   1.000
_cell.length_c   1.000
_cell.angle_alpha   90.00
_cell.angle_beta   90.00
_cell.angle_gamma   90.00
#
_symmetry.space_group_name_H-M   'P 1'
#
loop_
_entity.id
_entity.type
_entity.pdbx_description
1 polymer ?
#
loop_
_entity_poly.entity_id
_entity_poly.type
_entity_poly.pdbx_seq_one_letter_code
_entity_poly.pdbx_strand_id
1 'polypeptide(L)'
;MIKKTMLTEFFLMNKINEDAKQLNLLYTEFSQYFVWSTTYKMWTRRHRGNVIGRIFICYPTEGERYYLRLLLMNVRCPKSYKIL
;
A
#
# COMPACT_ATOMS: atom_id res chain seq x y z
N MET A 1 0.82 19.23 9.90
CA MET A 1 1.77 18.53 9.01
C MET A 1 1.29 17.09 8.85
N ILE A 2 0.94 16.64 7.63
CA ILE A 2 0.39 15.28 7.43
C ILE A 2 1.48 14.27 7.76
N LYS A 3 1.22 13.37 8.72
CA LYS A 3 2.17 12.32 9.12
C LYS A 3 2.31 11.33 7.97
N LYS A 4 3.54 11.13 7.48
CA LYS A 4 3.83 10.06 6.51
C LYS A 4 3.55 8.69 7.13
N THR A 5 2.61 7.98 6.54
CA THR A 5 2.26 6.59 6.84
C THR A 5 2.60 5.70 5.65
N MET A 6 2.65 4.39 5.88
CA MET A 6 2.80 3.41 4.80
C MET A 6 1.76 3.59 3.69
N LEU A 7 0.52 3.88 4.05
CA LEU A 7 -0.59 4.04 3.11
C LEU A 7 -0.48 5.32 2.27
N THR A 8 -0.14 6.45 2.91
CA THR A 8 0.03 7.72 2.19
C THR A 8 1.24 7.68 1.25
N GLU A 9 2.32 7.00 1.66
CA GLU A 9 3.49 6.83 0.79
C GLU A 9 3.24 5.81 -0.33
N PHE A 10 2.38 4.81 -0.10
CA PHE A 10 1.91 3.93 -1.17
C PHE A 10 1.20 4.71 -2.27
N PHE A 11 0.28 5.61 -1.91
CA PHE A 11 -0.37 6.47 -2.90
C PHE A 11 0.61 7.37 -3.64
N LEU A 12 1.60 7.91 -2.93
CA LEU A 12 2.65 8.72 -3.53
C LEU A 12 3.45 7.90 -4.54
N MET A 13 3.88 6.70 -4.18
CA MET A 13 4.60 5.78 -5.07
C MET A 13 3.78 5.45 -6.32
N ASN A 14 2.50 5.15 -6.18
CA ASN A 14 1.60 4.90 -7.32
C ASN A 14 1.43 6.14 -8.24
N LYS A 15 1.74 7.33 -7.73
CA LYS A 15 1.71 8.58 -8.51
C LYS A 15 3.04 8.90 -9.19
N ILE A 16 4.17 8.64 -8.53
CA ILE A 16 5.49 9.13 -8.98
C ILE A 16 6.42 8.05 -9.52
N ASN A 17 6.29 6.81 -9.06
CA ASN A 17 7.24 5.75 -9.36
C ASN A 17 6.73 4.91 -10.54
N GLU A 18 7.53 4.83 -11.61
CA GLU A 18 7.13 4.11 -12.83
C GLU A 18 6.99 2.60 -12.59
N ASP A 19 7.86 1.98 -11.79
CA ASP A 19 7.73 0.55 -11.45
C ASP A 19 6.41 0.27 -10.73
N ALA A 20 6.03 1.12 -9.77
CA ALA A 20 4.78 0.98 -9.03
C ALA A 20 3.55 1.12 -9.96
N LYS A 21 3.61 2.05 -10.93
CA LYS A 21 2.57 2.21 -11.95
C LYS A 21 2.49 1.00 -12.87
N GLN A 22 3.64 0.51 -13.36
CA GLN A 22 3.70 -0.61 -14.29
C GLN A 22 3.22 -1.91 -13.66
N LEU A 23 3.57 -2.16 -12.40
CA LEU A 23 3.16 -3.37 -11.69
C LEU A 23 1.69 -3.37 -11.27
N ASN A 24 1.05 -2.18 -11.24
CA ASN A 24 -0.38 -2.01 -10.97
C ASN A 24 -0.89 -2.84 -9.78
N LEU A 25 -0.23 -2.67 -8.64
CA LEU A 25 -0.38 -3.56 -7.48
C LEU A 25 -1.54 -3.13 -6.57
N LEU A 26 -2.15 -4.13 -5.92
CA LEU A 26 -2.95 -3.92 -4.72
C LEU A 26 -2.06 -3.53 -3.54
N TYR A 27 -2.65 -2.95 -2.49
CA TYR A 27 -1.89 -2.67 -1.27
C TYR A 27 -1.35 -3.97 -0.61
N THR A 28 -2.10 -5.06 -0.72
CA THR A 28 -1.68 -6.43 -0.31
C THR A 28 -0.39 -6.85 -1.02
N GLU A 29 -0.34 -6.69 -2.34
CA GLU A 29 0.75 -7.15 -3.21
C GLU A 29 1.97 -6.22 -3.12
N PHE A 30 1.80 -4.99 -2.65
CA PHE A 30 2.86 -3.98 -2.67
C PHE A 30 4.10 -4.41 -1.88
N SER A 31 3.90 -5.03 -0.71
CA SER A 31 4.99 -5.52 0.15
C SER A 31 5.82 -6.65 -0.46
N GLN A 32 5.31 -7.32 -1.50
CA GLN A 32 6.06 -8.34 -2.23
C GLN A 32 7.18 -7.70 -3.04
N TYR A 33 6.94 -6.50 -3.56
CA TYR A 33 7.83 -5.79 -4.48
C TYR A 33 8.57 -4.61 -3.85
N PHE A 34 8.05 -4.07 -2.76
CA PHE A 34 8.60 -2.91 -2.07
C PHE A 34 8.77 -3.19 -0.57
N VAL A 35 9.78 -2.57 0.03
CA VAL A 35 10.09 -2.66 1.46
C VAL A 35 9.93 -1.29 2.09
N TRP A 36 9.26 -1.25 3.24
CA TRP A 36 9.09 -0.01 4.01
C TRP A 36 10.36 0.28 4.82
N SER A 37 10.97 1.44 4.59
CA SER A 37 12.01 1.97 5.46
C SER A 37 11.37 2.79 6.57
N THR A 38 11.47 2.31 7.82
CA THR A 38 11.00 3.05 9.00
C THR A 38 11.84 4.30 9.26
N THR A 39 13.14 4.26 8.95
CA THR A 39 14.08 5.38 9.08
C THR A 39 13.71 6.54 8.16
N TYR A 40 13.51 6.25 6.88
CA TYR A 40 13.24 7.27 5.88
C TYR A 40 11.75 7.51 5.63
N LYS A 41 10.88 6.68 6.21
CA LYS A 41 9.43 6.65 5.98
C LYS A 41 9.08 6.67 4.50
N MET A 42 9.70 5.76 3.74
CA MET A 42 9.48 5.60 2.31
C MET A 42 9.49 4.13 1.92
N TRP A 43 8.89 3.84 0.77
CA TRP A 43 8.97 2.53 0.14
C TRP A 43 10.14 2.48 -0.84
N THR A 44 10.97 1.44 -0.74
CA THR A 44 12.07 1.19 -1.67
C THR A 44 11.85 -0.12 -2.40
N ARG A 45 12.40 -0.24 -3.61
CA ARG A 45 12.31 -1.49 -4.38
C ARG A 45 12.96 -2.61 -3.59
N ARG A 46 12.27 -3.76 -3.50
CA ARG A 46 12.84 -4.96 -2.88
C ARG A 46 13.91 -5.52 -3.81
N HIS A 47 15.11 -5.73 -3.26
CA HIS A 47 16.21 -6.34 -4.01
C HIS A 47 16.27 -7.87 -3.87
N ARG A 48 15.80 -8.44 -2.76
CA ARG A 48 15.88 -9.88 -2.47
C ARG A 48 14.69 -10.39 -1.66
N GLY A 49 14.39 -11.68 -1.86
CA GLY A 49 13.37 -12.44 -1.14
C GLY A 49 11.97 -12.34 -1.75
N ASN A 50 11.20 -13.42 -1.65
CA ASN A 50 9.78 -13.43 -1.99
C ASN A 50 8.97 -13.37 -0.69
N VAL A 51 8.01 -12.46 -0.63
CA VAL A 51 7.11 -12.31 0.51
C VAL A 51 5.69 -12.40 -0.02
N ILE A 52 4.84 -13.16 0.66
CA ILE A 52 3.39 -13.08 0.44
C ILE A 52 2.89 -11.96 1.34
N GLY A 53 2.31 -10.93 0.73
CA GLY A 53 1.76 -9.80 1.46
C GLY A 53 0.66 -10.26 2.41
N ARG A 54 0.91 -10.13 3.72
CA ARG A 54 -0.07 -10.42 4.76
C ARG A 54 -0.76 -9.13 5.16
N ILE A 55 -2.08 -9.14 5.20
CA ILE A 55 -2.82 -8.08 5.88
C ILE A 55 -3.52 -8.67 7.11
N PHE A 56 -3.49 -7.96 8.24
CA PHE A 56 -4.08 -8.31 9.53
C PHE A 56 -5.59 -8.58 9.49
N ILE A 57 -6.12 -9.72 9.92
CA ILE A 57 -7.58 -9.97 9.89
C ILE A 57 -8.37 -8.78 10.49
N CYS A 58 -9.36 -8.26 9.75
CA CYS A 58 -10.27 -7.22 10.23
C CYS A 58 -11.69 -7.76 10.28
N TYR A 59 -12.41 -7.43 11.34
CA TYR A 59 -13.79 -7.88 11.52
C TYR A 59 -14.79 -6.86 10.95
N PRO A 60 -15.95 -7.28 10.43
CA PRO A 60 -16.99 -6.35 9.97
C PRO A 60 -17.43 -5.33 11.03
N THR A 61 -17.31 -5.69 12.31
CA THR A 61 -17.61 -4.82 13.47
C THR A 61 -16.64 -3.64 13.63
N GLU A 62 -15.51 -3.64 12.92
CA GLU A 62 -14.53 -2.54 12.95
C GLU A 62 -14.90 -1.36 12.05
N GLY A 63 -16.09 -1.39 11.43
CA GLY A 63 -16.69 -0.26 10.73
C GLY A 63 -15.83 0.27 9.58
N GLU A 64 -15.47 1.55 9.62
CA GLU A 64 -14.70 2.23 8.57
C GLU A 64 -13.39 1.52 8.21
N ARG A 65 -12.72 0.89 9.19
CA ARG A 65 -11.48 0.15 8.93
C ARG A 65 -11.71 -1.08 8.07
N TYR A 66 -12.84 -1.77 8.26
CA TYR A 66 -13.21 -2.91 7.44
C TYR A 66 -13.44 -2.49 5.98
N TYR A 67 -14.19 -1.40 5.76
CA TYR A 67 -14.45 -0.90 4.41
C TYR A 67 -13.19 -0.38 3.71
N LEU A 68 -12.36 0.43 4.39
CA LEU A 68 -11.09 0.90 3.85
C LEU A 68 -10.21 -0.28 3.42
N ARG A 69 -10.18 -1.33 4.23
CA ARG A 69 -9.43 -2.53 3.90
C ARG A 69 -9.99 -3.26 2.70
N LEU A 70 -11.32 -3.41 2.62
CA LEU A 70 -11.98 -4.03 1.46
C LEU A 70 -11.57 -3.29 0.18
N LEU A 71 -11.56 -1.96 0.22
CA LEU A 71 -11.10 -1.14 -0.91
C LEU A 71 -9.61 -1.36 -1.21
N LEU A 72 -8.74 -1.38 -0.21
CA LEU A 72 -7.30 -1.65 -0.39
C LEU A 72 -6.99 -3.05 -0.94
N MET A 73 -7.90 -4.01 -0.78
CA MET A 73 -7.80 -5.36 -1.33
C MET A 73 -8.34 -5.48 -2.76
N ASN A 74 -9.18 -4.54 -3.22
CA ASN A 74 -9.85 -4.63 -4.51
C ASN A 74 -9.42 -3.54 -5.51
N VAL A 75 -8.95 -2.38 -5.03
CA VAL A 75 -8.53 -1.25 -5.86
C VAL A 75 -7.03 -1.31 -6.12
N ARG A 76 -6.66 -1.50 -7.38
CA ARG A 76 -5.25 -1.52 -7.84
C ARG A 76 -4.73 -0.10 -8.04
N CYS A 77 -3.48 0.13 -7.64
CA CYS A 77 -2.74 1.37 -7.86
C CYS A 77 -3.51 2.68 -7.51
N PRO A 78 -4.19 2.77 -6.34
CA PRO A 78 -4.86 4.00 -5.96
C PRO A 78 -3.83 5.10 -5.72
N LYS A 79 -4.16 6.31 -6.17
CA LYS A 79 -3.27 7.50 -6.08
C LYS A 79 -3.70 8.48 -4.98
N SER A 80 -4.87 8.27 -4.39
CA SER A 80 -5.39 9.07 -3.28
C SER A 80 -6.60 8.37 -2.64
N TYR A 81 -7.01 8.84 -1.46
CA TYR A 81 -8.25 8.40 -0.81
C TYR A 81 -9.52 8.68 -1.61
N LYS A 82 -9.51 9.61 -2.57
CA LYS A 82 -10.68 9.89 -3.43
C LYS A 82 -10.90 8.82 -4.50
N ILE A 83 -9.87 8.02 -4.76
CA ILE A 83 -9.84 6.97 -5.81
C ILE A 83 -9.97 5.58 -5.17
N LEU A 84 -9.82 5.50 -3.84
CA LEU A 84 -10.30 4.36 -3.05
C LEU A 84 -11.82 4.43 -2.97
#